data_AF-Q3SN92-F1
#
_entry.id   AF-Q3SN92-F1
#
_cell.length_a   1.000
_cell.length_b   1.000
_cell.length_c   1.000
_cell.angle_alpha   90.00
_cell.angle_beta   90.00
_cell.angle_gamma   90.00
#
_symmetry.space_group_name_H-M   'P 1'
#
loop_
_entity.id
_entity.type
_entity.pdbx_description
1 polymer ?
#
loop_
_entity_poly.entity_id
_entity_poly.type
_entity_poly.pdbx_seq_one_letter_code
_entity_poly.pdbx_strand_id
1 'polypeptide(L)' 'MTDETFADRIDALEMRATYQEEAIETLNQVVTTQWKQIDALMRQIAEIGERLREAEAARPAPANEPPPHY' A
#
# COMPACT_ATOMS: atom_id res chain seq x y z
N MET A 1 -24.94 27.27 38.40
CA MET A 1 -25.19 27.37 36.95
C MET A 1 -23.90 27.30 36.15
N THR A 2 -22.89 28.16 36.37
CA THR A 2 -21.61 28.07 35.63
C THR A 2 -20.93 26.70 35.76
N ASP A 3 -20.85 26.16 36.97
CA ASP A 3 -20.17 24.88 37.22
C ASP A 3 -20.86 23.70 36.53
N GLU A 4 -22.19 23.69 36.50
CA GLU A 4 -23.00 22.68 35.79
C GLU A 4 -22.74 22.75 34.27
N THR A 5 -22.70 23.96 33.69
CA THR A 5 -22.32 24.11 32.27
C THR A 5 -20.87 23.74 31.97
N PHE A 6 -19.96 23.90 32.93
CA PHE A 6 -18.57 23.47 32.77
C PHE A 6 -18.46 21.94 32.85
N ALA A 7 -19.17 21.29 33.77
CA ALA A 7 -19.26 19.84 33.87
C ALA A 7 -19.83 19.24 32.58
N ASP A 8 -20.96 19.75 32.07
CA ASP A 8 -21.58 19.30 30.82
C ASP A 8 -20.61 19.39 29.62
N ARG A 9 -19.81 20.46 29.57
CA ARG A 9 -18.79 20.65 28.51
C ARG A 9 -17.63 19.68 28.65
N ILE A 10 -17.23 19.32 29.87
CA ILE A 10 -16.19 18.32 30.13
C ILE A 10 -16.70 16.95 29.69
N ASP A 11 -17.90 16.55 30.12
CA ASP A 11 -18.51 15.27 29.74
C ASP A 11 -18.64 15.12 28.21
N ALA A 12 -19.06 16.20 27.52
CA ALA A 12 -19.12 16.22 26.07
C ALA A 12 -17.74 16.11 25.39
N LEU A 13 -16.69 16.68 25.99
CA LEU A 13 -15.32 16.57 25.48
C LEU A 13 -14.74 15.18 25.74
N GLU A 14 -15.01 14.58 26.89
CA GLU A 14 -14.59 13.21 27.22
C GLU A 14 -15.23 12.20 26.26
N MET A 15 -16.53 12.31 26.02
CA MET A 15 -17.23 11.47 25.03
C MET A 15 -16.60 11.61 23.63
N ARG A 16 -16.33 12.85 23.20
CA ARG A 16 -15.66 13.09 21.90
C ARG A 16 -14.24 12.51 21.85
N ALA A 17 -13.50 12.59 22.95
CA ALA A 17 -12.15 12.03 23.04
C ALA A 17 -12.18 10.50 22.90
N THR A 18 -13.12 9.82 23.57
CA THR A 18 -13.31 8.37 23.43
C THR A 18 -13.63 7.96 21.98
N TYR A 19 -14.55 8.67 21.31
CA TYR A 19 -14.85 8.40 19.89
C TYR A 19 -13.64 8.65 18.97
N GLN A 20 -12.82 9.66 19.29
CA GLN A 20 -11.60 9.94 18.53
C GLN A 20 -10.54 8.86 18.72
N GLU A 21 -10.42 8.30 19.92
CA GLU A 21 -9.50 7.19 20.19
C GLU A 21 -9.88 5.93 19.40
N GLU A 22 -11.17 5.58 19.37
CA GLU A 22 -11.68 4.48 18.54
C GLU A 22 -11.44 4.72 17.03
N ALA A 23 -11.66 5.96 16.56
CA ALA A 23 -11.41 6.33 15.18
C ALA A 23 -9.92 6.23 14.82
N ILE A 24 -9.03 6.66 15.71
CA ILE A 24 -7.57 6.54 15.53
C ILE A 24 -7.15 5.08 15.45
N GLU A 25 -7.66 4.23 16.33
CA GLU A 25 -7.37 2.79 16.30
C GLU A 25 -7.83 2.17 14.97
N THR A 26 -9.05 2.48 14.54
CA THR A 26 -9.60 2.01 13.26
C THR A 26 -8.74 2.47 12.08
N LEU A 27 -8.34 3.74 12.04
CA LEU A 27 -7.47 4.27 10.99
C LEU A 27 -6.09 3.59 11.00
N ASN A 28 -5.52 3.32 12.17
CA ASN A 28 -4.25 2.60 12.28
C ASN A 28 -4.34 1.16 11.72
N GLN A 29 -5.44 0.46 12.00
CA GLN A 29 -5.69 -0.88 11.44
C GLN A 29 -5.83 -0.84 9.90
N VAL A 30 -6.54 0.16 9.38
CA VAL A 30 -6.70 0.38 7.93
C VAL A 30 -5.35 0.68 7.27
N VAL A 31 -4.56 1.61 7.82
CA VAL A 31 -3.23 1.97 7.30
C VAL A 31 -2.29 0.76 7.29
N THR A 32 -2.27 -0.02 8.37
CA THR A 32 -1.45 -1.24 8.47
C THR A 32 -1.85 -2.28 7.43
N THR A 33 -3.15 -2.44 7.19
CA THR A 33 -3.68 -3.36 6.17
C THR A 33 -3.29 -2.90 4.77
N GLN A 34 -3.43 -1.61 4.47
CA GLN A 34 -3.04 -1.04 3.18
C GLN A 34 -1.52 -1.16 2.95
N TRP A 35 -0.70 -0.95 3.98
CA TRP A 35 0.75 -1.13 3.88
C TRP A 35 1.13 -2.56 3.46
N LYS A 36 0.49 -3.58 4.04
CA LYS A 36 0.69 -4.98 3.65
C LYS A 36 0.28 -5.24 2.19
N GLN A 37 -0.81 -4.61 1.72
CA GLN A 37 -1.26 -4.72 0.33
C GLN A 37 -0.26 -4.06 -0.63
N ILE A 38 0.26 -2.87 -0.28
CA ILE A 38 1.27 -2.17 -1.08
C ILE A 38 2.56 -2.98 -1.16
N ASP A 39 3.05 -3.52 -0.04
CA ASP A 39 4.24 -4.39 -0.02
C ASP A 39 4.07 -5.63 -0.91
N ALA A 40 2.89 -6.27 -0.86
CA ALA A 40 2.57 -7.40 -1.75
C ALA A 40 2.56 -7.00 -3.24
N LEU A 41 1.96 -5.86 -3.58
CA LEU A 41 1.93 -5.35 -4.95
C LEU A 41 3.33 -4.98 -5.45
N MET A 42 4.17 -4.36 -4.62
CA MET A 42 5.56 -4.03 -4.96
C MET A 42 6.37 -5.30 -5.29
N ARG A 43 6.18 -6.38 -4.52
CA ARG A 43 6.83 -7.68 -4.80
C ARG A 43 6.38 -8.26 -6.13
N GLN A 44 5.09 -8.23 -6.44
CA GLN A 44 4.56 -8.71 -7.72
C GLN A 44 5.09 -7.90 -8.90
N ILE A 45 5.19 -6.57 -8.78
CA ILE A 45 5.78 -5.70 -9.81
C ILE A 45 7.25 -6.06 -10.03
N ALA A 46 8.02 -6.28 -8.96
CA ALA A 46 9.42 -6.69 -9.06
C ALA A 46 9.56 -8.05 -9.77
N GLU A 47 8.71 -9.02 -9.44
CA GLU A 47 8.69 -10.34 -10.08
C GLU A 47 8.36 -10.25 -11.58
N ILE A 48 7.36 -9.45 -11.96
CA ILE A 48 7.03 -9.20 -13.38
C ILE A 48 8.21 -8.56 -14.10
N GLY A 49 8.89 -7.60 -13.46
CA GLY A 49 10.09 -6.95 -14.01
C GLY A 49 11.24 -7.93 -14.24
N GLU A 50 11.42 -8.93 -13.37
CA GLU A 50 12.43 -9.98 -13.58
C GLU A 50 12.06 -10.86 -14.78
N ARG A 51 10.82 -11.36 -14.82
CA ARG A 51 10.33 -12.22 -15.91
C ARG A 51 10.42 -11.53 -17.27
N LEU A 52 10.19 -10.22 -17.33
CA LEU A 52 10.34 -9.44 -18.56
C LEU A 52 11.81 -9.39 -19.00
N ARG A 53 12.74 -9.14 -18.08
CA ARG A 53 14.18 -9.14 -18.38
C ARG A 53 14.67 -10.51 -18.86
N GLU A 54 14.21 -11.59 -18.23
CA GLU A 54 14.52 -12.96 -18.65
C GLU A 54 13.98 -13.24 -20.07
N ALA A 55 12.74 -12.82 -20.36
CA ALA A 55 12.13 -12.99 -21.68
C ALA A 55 12.85 -12.17 -22.78
N GLU A 56 13.30 -10.96 -22.46
CA GLU A 56 14.10 -10.13 -23.36
C GLU A 56 15.48 -10.75 -23.63
N ALA A 57 16.13 -11.30 -22.60
CA ALA A 57 17.42 -11.97 -22.72
C ALA A 57 17.34 -13.29 -23.50
N ALA A 58 16.22 -14.00 -23.43
CA ALA A 58 15.96 -15.23 -24.19
C ALA A 58 15.62 -14.99 -25.67
N ARG A 59 15.47 -13.73 -26.10
CA ARG A 59 15.10 -13.41 -27.48
C ARG A 59 16.25 -13.80 -28.43
N PRO A 60 16.01 -14.66 -29.44
CA PRO A 60 17.04 -15.03 -30.40
C PRO A 60 17.61 -13.78 -31.08
N ALA A 61 18.95 -13.70 -31.17
CA ALA A 61 19.58 -12.72 -32.04
C ALA A 61 19.01 -12.90 -33.46
N PRO A 62 18.69 -11.81 -34.19
CA PRO A 62 18.23 -11.93 -35.56
C PRO A 62 19.25 -12.74 -36.35
N ALA A 63 18.83 -13.87 -36.90
CA ALA A 63 19.65 -14.75 -37.71
C ALA A 63 19.97 -14.05 -39.04
N ASN A 64 20.93 -13.13 -39.01
CA ASN A 64 21.54 -12.52 -40.18
C ASN A 64 22.77 -13.34 -40.58
N GLU A 65 22.64 -14.66 -40.68
CA GLU A 65 23.66 -15.44 -41.39
C GLU A 65 23.35 -15.35 -42.90
N PRO A 66 24.27 -14.83 -43.71
CA PRO A 66 24.11 -14.84 -45.16
C PRO A 66 23.99 -16.30 -45.64
N PRO A 67 23.10 -16.62 -46.59
CA PRO A 67 22.96 -17.98 -47.08
C PRO A 67 24.30 -18.46 -47.68
N PRO A 68 24.71 -19.71 -47.43
CA PRO A 68 25.95 -20.25 -47.98
C PRO A 68 25.83 -20.33 -49.51
N HIS A 69 26.76 -19.69 -50.22
CA HIS A 69 26.86 -19.82 -51.67
C HIS A 69 27.54 -21.16 -52.03
N TYR A 70 26.88 -21.92 -52.89
CA TYR A 70 27.41 -23.12 -53.57
C TYR A 70 28.23 -22.75 -54.81
#